data_AF-A0A963ZGH7-F1
#
_entry.id   AF-A0A963ZGH7-F1
#
_cell.length_a   1.000
_cell.length_b   1.000
_cell.length_c   1.000
_cell.angle_alpha   90.00
_cell.angle_beta   90.00
_cell.angle_gamma   90.00
#
_symmetry.space_group_name_H-M   'P 1'
#
loop_
_entity.id
_entity.type
_entity.pdbx_description
1 polymer ?
#
loop_
_entity_poly.entity_id
_entity_poly.type
_entity_poly.pdbx_seq_one_letter_code
_entity_poly.pdbx_strand_id
1 'polypeptide(L)'
;MPTIKEYLGALITSVNQGRVLADVESANIAQMYAQDPLLKHFPVPRFRASEVELSIPVAIEKVAGQPAKEYQPIDVKGFNTKAYQVVKDTLKVGSFERKLSQSIQQLVSVQTSELEKSLSAGEDVSKSLQGFAGHVANGVVKRQSNASNAERKTLDTSSDQDLRSLLTQRLYEELKPEIRQPAVTADIENASIIVEAARLREINSNYLIHIRMKLSEEGMEWSTMTDEDGEVVRKLLPE
;
A
#
# COMPACT_ATOMS: atom_id res chain seq x y z
N MET A 1 11.28 -7.85 -14.22
CA MET A 1 11.87 -6.55 -13.85
C MET A 1 12.21 -6.57 -12.38
N PRO A 2 13.41 -6.12 -11.97
CA PRO A 2 13.76 -6.01 -10.57
C PRO A 2 12.88 -4.96 -9.88
N THR A 3 12.65 -5.15 -8.59
CA THR A 3 12.12 -4.08 -7.73
C THR A 3 13.20 -3.02 -7.45
N ILE A 4 12.78 -1.83 -7.03
CA ILE A 4 13.72 -0.78 -6.58
C ILE A 4 14.64 -1.32 -5.48
N LYS A 5 14.09 -2.02 -4.49
CA LYS A 5 14.86 -2.62 -3.40
C LYS A 5 15.93 -3.60 -3.89
N GLU A 6 15.55 -4.54 -4.78
CA GLU A 6 16.49 -5.52 -5.32
C GLU A 6 17.59 -4.86 -6.14
N TYR A 7 17.24 -3.86 -6.94
CA TYR A 7 18.20 -3.15 -7.78
C TYR A 7 19.22 -2.36 -6.94
N LEU A 8 18.78 -1.60 -5.94
CA LEU A 8 19.66 -0.88 -5.02
C LEU A 8 20.57 -1.84 -4.24
N GLY A 9 20.03 -2.96 -3.76
CA GLY A 9 20.82 -3.99 -3.09
C GLY A 9 21.93 -4.55 -3.98
N ALA A 10 21.60 -4.89 -5.23
CA ALA A 10 22.57 -5.40 -6.20
C ALA A 10 23.68 -4.38 -6.53
N LEU A 11 23.36 -3.09 -6.62
CA LEU A 11 24.34 -2.03 -6.83
C LEU A 11 25.32 -1.94 -5.65
N ILE A 12 24.81 -1.93 -4.42
CA ILE A 12 25.64 -1.88 -3.20
C ILE A 12 26.56 -3.11 -3.14
N THR A 13 26.03 -4.30 -3.41
CA THR A 13 26.84 -5.52 -3.47
C THR A 13 27.94 -5.44 -4.52
N SER A 14 27.64 -4.91 -5.71
CA SER A 14 28.61 -4.77 -6.79
C SER A 14 29.74 -3.79 -6.44
N VAL A 15 29.41 -2.67 -5.79
CA VAL A 15 30.41 -1.70 -5.30
C VAL A 15 31.33 -2.35 -4.26
N ASN A 16 30.77 -3.11 -3.30
CA ASN A 16 31.56 -3.83 -2.31
C ASN A 16 32.47 -4.89 -2.93
N GLN A 17 32.01 -5.62 -3.95
CA GLN A 17 32.84 -6.58 -4.67
C GLN A 17 33.99 -5.89 -5.42
N GLY A 18 33.72 -4.76 -6.08
CA GLY A 18 34.75 -3.94 -6.73
C GLY A 18 35.82 -3.47 -5.76
N ARG A 19 35.44 -3.12 -4.53
CA ARG A 19 36.38 -2.79 -3.44
C ARG A 19 37.31 -3.94 -3.11
N VAL A 20 36.76 -5.12 -2.84
CA VAL A 20 37.55 -6.31 -2.48
C VAL A 20 38.59 -6.59 -3.56
N LEU A 21 38.22 -6.49 -4.84
CA LEU A 21 39.15 -6.65 -5.95
C LEU A 21 40.26 -5.57 -5.96
N ALA A 22 39.91 -4.31 -5.69
CA ALA A 22 40.88 -3.21 -5.61
C ALA A 22 41.88 -3.38 -4.46
N ASP A 23 41.44 -3.90 -3.32
CA ASP A 23 42.31 -4.17 -2.16
C ASP A 23 43.28 -5.32 -2.45
N VAL A 24 42.77 -6.41 -3.03
CA VAL A 24 43.61 -7.53 -3.49
C VAL A 24 44.65 -7.06 -4.49
N GLU A 25 44.26 -6.23 -5.45
CA GLU A 25 45.20 -5.71 -6.45
C GLU A 25 46.22 -4.75 -5.85
N SER A 26 45.82 -3.92 -4.88
CA SER A 26 46.75 -3.06 -4.15
C SER A 26 47.80 -3.88 -3.40
N ALA A 27 47.43 -5.02 -2.81
CA ALA A 27 48.37 -5.94 -2.17
C ALA A 27 49.32 -6.59 -3.19
N ASN A 28 48.83 -6.99 -4.36
CA ASN A 28 49.67 -7.52 -5.44
C ASN A 28 50.69 -6.47 -5.92
N ILE A 29 50.26 -5.22 -6.13
CA ILE A 29 51.13 -4.12 -6.52
C ILE A 29 52.20 -3.87 -5.45
N ALA A 30 51.83 -3.89 -4.17
CA ALA A 30 52.78 -3.76 -3.06
C ALA A 30 53.88 -4.83 -3.12
N GLN A 31 53.52 -6.07 -3.41
CA GLN A 31 54.49 -7.16 -3.57
C GLN A 31 55.41 -6.94 -4.76
N MET A 32 54.87 -6.50 -5.90
CA MET A 32 55.69 -6.17 -7.08
C MET A 32 56.68 -5.05 -6.79
N TYR A 33 56.25 -4.00 -6.08
CA TYR A 33 57.12 -2.88 -5.68
C TYR A 33 58.24 -3.37 -4.75
N ALA A 34 57.93 -4.22 -3.78
CA ALA A 34 58.91 -4.74 -2.83
C ALA A 34 60.00 -5.60 -3.49
N GLN A 35 59.69 -6.27 -4.58
CA GLN A 35 60.62 -7.15 -5.31
C GLN A 35 61.54 -6.39 -6.27
N ASP A 36 61.14 -5.21 -6.75
CA ASP A 36 61.92 -4.43 -7.71
C ASP A 36 63.00 -3.56 -7.02
N PRO A 37 64.27 -3.59 -7.47
CA PRO A 37 65.36 -2.84 -6.84
C PRO A 37 65.15 -1.32 -6.76
N LEU A 38 64.41 -0.74 -7.72
CA LEU A 38 64.14 0.69 -7.80
C LEU A 38 62.81 1.01 -7.12
N LEU A 39 61.73 0.27 -7.42
CA LEU A 39 60.38 0.59 -6.96
C LEU A 39 60.16 0.36 -5.46
N LYS A 40 60.98 -0.46 -4.79
CA LYS A 40 60.84 -0.72 -3.34
C LYS A 40 60.98 0.51 -2.44
N HIS A 41 61.53 1.60 -2.98
CA HIS A 41 61.68 2.89 -2.30
C HIS A 41 60.58 3.89 -2.67
N PHE A 42 59.66 3.51 -3.56
CA PHE A 42 58.55 4.34 -4.00
C PHE A 42 57.29 4.02 -3.18
N PRO A 43 56.42 5.01 -2.95
CA PRO A 43 55.14 4.77 -2.31
C PRO A 43 54.29 3.85 -3.19
N VAL A 44 53.69 2.83 -2.57
CA VAL A 44 52.76 1.94 -3.26
C VAL A 44 51.48 2.70 -3.57
N PRO A 45 51.04 2.76 -4.85
CA PRO A 45 49.78 3.39 -5.21
C PRO A 45 48.62 2.58 -4.59
N ARG A 46 47.75 3.27 -3.86
CA ARG A 46 46.53 2.69 -3.30
C ARG A 46 45.34 3.54 -3.70
N PHE A 47 44.27 2.89 -4.14
CA PHE A 47 43.00 3.55 -4.41
C PHE A 47 42.12 3.47 -3.16
N ARG A 48 41.54 4.61 -2.74
CA ARG A 48 40.53 4.66 -1.67
C ARG A 48 39.26 5.28 -2.22
N ALA A 49 38.20 4.50 -2.34
CA ALA A 49 36.87 4.99 -2.70
C ALA A 49 36.09 5.37 -1.43
N SER A 50 36.53 6.41 -0.72
CA SER A 50 35.86 6.84 0.52
C SER A 50 34.42 7.31 0.29
N GLU A 51 34.16 7.82 -0.91
CA GLU A 51 32.83 8.29 -1.33
C GLU A 51 32.56 7.86 -2.77
N VAL A 52 31.39 7.26 -2.99
CA VAL A 52 30.92 6.88 -4.33
C VAL A 52 29.56 7.53 -4.55
N GLU A 53 29.47 8.37 -5.58
CA GLU A 53 28.22 8.96 -6.05
C GLU A 53 27.78 8.30 -7.36
N LEU A 54 26.55 7.79 -7.38
CA LEU A 54 25.94 7.17 -8.54
C LEU A 54 24.67 7.92 -8.91
N SER A 55 24.56 8.32 -10.17
CA SER A 55 23.34 8.87 -10.77
C SER A 55 22.86 7.94 -11.88
N ILE A 56 21.77 7.24 -11.64
CA ILE A 56 21.29 6.18 -12.53
C ILE A 56 19.87 6.51 -12.99
N PRO A 57 19.61 6.62 -14.31
CA PRO A 57 18.28 6.79 -14.84
C PRO A 57 17.49 5.47 -14.77
N VAL A 58 16.27 5.52 -14.26
CA VAL A 58 15.34 4.40 -14.17
C VAL A 58 13.93 4.85 -14.56
N ALA A 59 13.08 3.92 -14.97
CA ALA A 59 11.65 4.19 -15.16
C ALA A 59 10.81 3.23 -14.31
N ILE A 60 9.68 3.71 -13.77
CA ILE A 60 8.74 2.87 -13.02
C ILE A 60 7.80 2.18 -14.02
N GLU A 61 7.79 0.85 -14.03
CA GLU A 61 6.88 0.06 -14.86
C GLU A 61 5.56 -0.20 -14.14
N LYS A 62 5.64 -0.67 -12.89
CA LYS A 62 4.47 -1.03 -12.08
C LYS A 62 4.73 -0.68 -10.63
N VAL A 63 3.78 0.01 -10.02
CA VAL A 63 3.78 0.24 -8.57
C VAL A 63 3.00 -0.89 -7.91
N ALA A 64 3.62 -1.57 -6.95
CA ALA A 64 2.92 -2.56 -6.14
C ALA A 64 1.86 -1.83 -5.32
N GLY A 65 0.64 -2.34 -5.35
CA GLY A 65 -0.45 -1.74 -4.63
C GLY A 65 -0.58 -2.33 -3.23
N GLN A 66 -0.33 -1.53 -2.20
CA GLN A 66 -0.73 -1.91 -0.85
C GLN A 66 -2.10 -1.30 -0.52
N PRO A 67 -3.03 -2.07 0.08
CA PRO A 67 -4.24 -1.48 0.62
C PRO A 67 -3.84 -0.43 1.67
N ALA A 68 -4.33 0.81 1.52
CA ALA A 68 -4.06 1.87 2.46
C ALA A 68 -4.34 1.40 3.90
N LYS A 69 -3.40 1.66 4.83
CA LYS A 69 -3.53 1.30 6.26
C LYS A 69 -4.77 1.92 6.94
N GLU A 70 -5.35 2.95 6.34
CA GLU A 70 -6.58 3.63 6.80
C GLU A 70 -7.59 3.71 5.66
N TYR A 71 -8.10 2.57 5.22
CA TYR A 71 -9.19 2.51 4.26
C TYR A 71 -10.54 2.69 4.97
N GLN A 72 -11.16 3.85 4.76
CA GLN A 72 -12.57 4.07 5.10
C GLN A 72 -13.40 3.93 3.82
N PRO A 73 -14.08 2.79 3.60
CA PRO A 73 -14.84 2.53 2.37
C PRO A 73 -16.06 3.45 2.22
N ILE A 74 -16.59 3.96 3.33
CA ILE A 74 -17.88 4.66 3.38
C ILE A 74 -17.75 5.89 4.28
N ASP A 75 -18.26 7.04 3.82
CA ASP A 75 -18.60 8.14 4.75
C ASP A 75 -19.91 7.79 5.47
N VAL A 76 -19.80 7.23 6.68
CA VAL A 76 -20.94 6.71 7.46
C VAL A 76 -22.08 7.73 7.57
N LYS A 77 -21.77 9.02 7.75
CA LYS A 77 -22.79 10.06 7.93
C LYS A 77 -23.52 10.37 6.61
N GLY A 78 -22.77 10.58 5.54
CA GLY A 78 -23.31 10.81 4.20
C GLY A 78 -24.12 9.62 3.71
N PHE A 79 -23.56 8.42 3.86
CA PHE A 79 -24.18 7.16 3.44
C PHE A 79 -25.50 6.88 4.17
N ASN A 80 -25.53 7.01 5.50
CA ASN A 80 -26.77 6.84 6.28
C ASN A 80 -27.85 7.83 5.85
N THR A 81 -27.45 9.09 5.59
CA THR A 81 -28.38 10.13 5.15
C THR A 81 -28.97 9.80 3.78
N LYS A 82 -28.13 9.39 2.82
CA LYS A 82 -28.57 9.02 1.47
C LYS A 82 -29.46 7.78 1.50
N ALA A 83 -29.08 6.74 2.24
CA ALA A 83 -29.87 5.52 2.39
C ALA A 83 -31.27 5.80 2.94
N TYR A 84 -31.36 6.67 3.96
CA TYR A 84 -32.65 7.11 4.51
C TYR A 84 -33.50 7.90 3.50
N GLN A 85 -32.89 8.76 2.68
CA GLN A 85 -33.62 9.48 1.61
C GLN A 85 -34.13 8.51 0.54
N VAL A 86 -33.32 7.54 0.10
CA VAL A 86 -33.75 6.52 -0.86
C VAL A 86 -34.98 5.75 -0.36
N VAL A 87 -35.03 5.43 0.94
CA VAL A 87 -36.20 4.80 1.56
C VAL A 87 -37.42 5.72 1.49
N LYS A 88 -37.28 7.00 1.83
CA LYS A 88 -38.38 7.99 1.76
C LYS A 88 -38.91 8.16 0.35
N ASP A 89 -38.01 8.31 -0.61
CA ASP A 89 -38.34 8.58 -2.01
C ASP A 89 -39.03 7.37 -2.64
N THR A 90 -38.54 6.16 -2.34
CA THR A 90 -39.16 4.92 -2.80
C THR A 90 -40.57 4.73 -2.23
N LEU A 91 -40.77 5.08 -0.95
CA LEU A 91 -42.08 5.04 -0.30
C LEU A 91 -42.97 6.25 -0.63
N LYS A 92 -42.44 7.26 -1.33
CA LYS A 92 -43.12 8.52 -1.68
C LYS A 92 -43.71 9.23 -0.44
N VAL A 93 -42.94 9.26 0.65
CA VAL A 93 -43.35 9.87 1.93
C VAL A 93 -42.50 11.11 2.23
N GLY A 94 -43.14 12.24 2.53
CA GLY A 94 -42.44 13.48 2.90
C GLY A 94 -41.71 13.37 4.26
N SER A 95 -42.29 12.67 5.23
CA SER A 95 -41.72 12.37 6.54
C SER A 95 -42.41 11.18 7.19
N PHE A 96 -41.66 10.33 7.89
CA PHE A 96 -42.22 9.29 8.76
C PHE A 96 -42.58 9.86 10.14
N GLU A 97 -43.51 9.21 10.84
CA GLU A 97 -43.68 9.42 12.27
C GLU A 97 -42.35 9.29 13.03
N ARG A 98 -42.19 10.06 14.12
CA ARG A 98 -40.92 10.15 14.87
C ARG A 98 -40.37 8.78 15.29
N LYS A 99 -41.24 7.88 15.78
CA LYS A 99 -40.84 6.53 16.21
C LYS A 99 -40.37 5.66 15.05
N LEU A 100 -41.11 5.66 13.94
CA LEU A 100 -40.75 4.91 12.73
C LEU A 100 -39.45 5.44 12.12
N SER A 101 -39.32 6.76 12.02
CA SER A 101 -38.10 7.43 11.55
C SER A 101 -36.87 7.01 12.36
N GLN A 102 -36.95 7.06 13.69
CA GLN A 102 -35.86 6.65 14.58
C GLN A 102 -35.51 5.18 14.38
N SER A 103 -36.51 4.31 14.22
CA SER A 103 -36.29 2.88 14.01
C SER A 103 -35.63 2.56 12.66
N ILE A 104 -36.00 3.29 11.60
CA ILE A 104 -35.36 3.16 10.27
C ILE A 104 -33.92 3.68 10.33
N GLN A 105 -33.68 4.83 10.95
CA GLN A 105 -32.32 5.38 11.10
C GLN A 105 -31.40 4.44 11.88
N GLN A 106 -31.91 3.83 12.96
CA GLN A 106 -31.16 2.81 13.71
C GLN A 106 -30.85 1.58 12.85
N LEU A 107 -31.84 1.07 12.10
CA LEU A 107 -31.63 -0.06 11.18
C LEU A 107 -30.54 0.25 10.16
N VAL A 108 -30.63 1.40 9.49
CA VAL A 108 -29.66 1.84 8.48
C VAL A 108 -28.27 1.99 9.10
N SER A 109 -28.17 2.59 10.29
CA SER A 109 -26.89 2.75 10.98
C SER A 109 -26.24 1.40 11.31
N VAL A 110 -27.00 0.44 11.85
CA VAL A 110 -26.47 -0.89 12.20
C VAL A 110 -25.98 -1.62 10.95
N GLN A 111 -26.79 -1.62 9.89
CA GLN A 111 -26.45 -2.29 8.65
C GLN A 111 -25.27 -1.61 7.93
N THR A 112 -25.13 -0.29 8.03
CA THR A 112 -23.98 0.44 7.48
C THR A 112 -22.68 0.07 8.20
N SER A 113 -22.72 -0.09 9.53
CA SER A 113 -21.55 -0.57 10.29
C SER A 113 -21.18 -2.01 9.96
N GLU A 114 -22.15 -2.88 9.65
CA GLU A 114 -21.87 -4.24 9.16
C GLU A 114 -21.25 -4.23 7.76
N LEU A 115 -21.80 -3.42 6.86
CA LEU A 115 -21.26 -3.22 5.52
C LEU A 115 -19.83 -2.68 5.56
N GLU A 116 -19.54 -1.67 6.38
CA GLU A 116 -18.20 -1.09 6.53
C GLU A 116 -17.18 -2.14 6.99
N LYS A 117 -17.56 -3.02 7.94
CA LYS A 117 -16.71 -4.14 8.39
C LYS A 117 -16.42 -5.13 7.27
N SER A 118 -17.44 -5.54 6.52
CA SER A 118 -17.30 -6.45 5.37
C SER A 118 -16.39 -5.86 4.28
N LEU A 119 -16.57 -4.59 3.93
CA LEU A 119 -15.76 -3.92 2.92
C LEU A 119 -14.31 -3.74 3.39
N SER A 120 -14.10 -3.46 4.67
CA SER A 120 -12.76 -3.34 5.26
C SER A 120 -12.04 -4.69 5.34
N ALA A 121 -12.78 -5.81 5.42
CA ALA A 121 -12.24 -7.16 5.36
C ALA A 121 -11.89 -7.62 3.93
N GLY A 122 -12.13 -6.80 2.91
CA GLY A 122 -11.84 -7.12 1.51
C GLY A 122 -12.90 -8.00 0.84
N GLU A 123 -14.12 -8.06 1.38
CA GLU A 123 -15.22 -8.75 0.73
C GLU A 123 -15.66 -8.05 -0.58
N ASP A 124 -16.33 -8.80 -1.46
CA ASP A 124 -16.83 -8.28 -2.73
C ASP A 124 -17.86 -7.16 -2.52
N VAL A 125 -17.56 -5.97 -3.05
CA VAL A 125 -18.38 -4.74 -2.90
C VAL A 125 -19.83 -4.98 -3.35
N SER A 126 -20.03 -5.68 -4.47
CA SER A 126 -21.36 -5.88 -5.02
C SER A 126 -22.17 -6.81 -4.14
N LYS A 127 -21.58 -7.90 -3.68
CA LYS A 127 -22.22 -8.87 -2.79
C LYS A 127 -22.56 -8.26 -1.43
N SER A 128 -21.62 -7.56 -0.81
CA SER A 128 -21.83 -6.95 0.51
C SER A 128 -22.88 -5.82 0.45
N LEU A 129 -22.84 -4.96 -0.58
CA LEU A 129 -23.87 -3.93 -0.77
C LEU A 129 -25.26 -4.53 -1.05
N GLN A 130 -25.34 -5.62 -1.81
CA GLN A 130 -26.61 -6.29 -2.08
C GLN A 130 -27.19 -6.93 -0.80
N GLY A 131 -26.32 -7.46 0.07
CA GLY A 131 -26.70 -7.91 1.41
C GLY A 131 -27.28 -6.77 2.26
N PHE A 132 -26.55 -5.65 2.36
CA PHE A 132 -27.01 -4.43 3.04
C PHE A 132 -28.39 -3.98 2.53
N ALA A 133 -28.54 -3.83 1.21
CA ALA A 133 -29.78 -3.37 0.60
C ALA A 133 -30.96 -4.29 0.92
N GLY A 134 -30.74 -5.60 0.87
CA GLY A 134 -31.76 -6.61 1.21
C GLY A 134 -32.15 -6.59 2.69
N HIS A 135 -31.21 -6.43 3.61
CA HIS A 135 -31.50 -6.34 5.05
C HIS A 135 -32.26 -5.06 5.41
N VAL A 136 -31.85 -3.92 4.85
CA VAL A 136 -32.55 -2.64 5.04
C VAL A 136 -33.96 -2.72 4.46
N ALA A 137 -34.12 -3.19 3.21
CA ALA A 137 -35.44 -3.33 2.58
C ALA A 137 -36.38 -4.21 3.41
N ASN A 138 -35.92 -5.40 3.83
CA ASN A 138 -36.70 -6.29 4.69
C ASN A 138 -37.06 -5.64 6.03
N GLY A 139 -36.12 -4.93 6.65
CA GLY A 139 -36.34 -4.26 7.93
C GLY A 139 -37.30 -3.08 7.84
N VAL A 140 -37.30 -2.34 6.72
CA VAL A 140 -38.24 -1.23 6.46
C VAL A 140 -39.65 -1.78 6.25
N VAL A 141 -39.83 -2.76 5.37
CA VAL A 141 -41.15 -3.33 5.08
C VAL A 141 -41.80 -3.94 6.32
N LYS A 142 -41.04 -4.68 7.14
CA LYS A 142 -41.54 -5.23 8.43
C LYS A 142 -41.96 -4.14 9.42
N ARG A 143 -41.31 -2.97 9.43
CA ARG A 143 -41.65 -1.86 10.33
C ARG A 143 -42.87 -1.11 9.84
N GLN A 144 -42.98 -0.93 8.52
CA GLN A 144 -44.13 -0.29 7.89
C GLN A 144 -45.39 -1.15 8.02
N SER A 145 -45.29 -2.48 7.88
CA SER A 145 -46.43 -3.39 8.06
C SER A 145 -47.02 -3.35 9.48
N ASN A 146 -46.15 -3.07 10.47
CA ASN A 146 -46.49 -2.96 11.89
C ASN A 146 -46.86 -1.53 12.31
N ALA A 147 -46.69 -0.54 11.42
CA ALA A 147 -47.08 0.84 11.67
C ALA A 147 -48.60 1.01 11.55
N SER A 148 -49.15 2.07 12.17
CA SER A 148 -50.58 2.28 12.33
C SER A 148 -51.32 2.39 10.97
N ASN A 149 -52.61 2.07 10.94
CA ASN A 149 -53.44 2.09 9.73
C ASN A 149 -53.48 3.47 9.00
N ALA A 150 -53.10 4.56 9.67
CA ALA A 150 -53.05 5.90 9.06
C ALA A 150 -51.87 6.09 8.09
N GLU A 151 -50.81 5.28 8.21
CA GLU A 151 -49.63 5.32 7.33
C GLU A 151 -49.69 4.26 6.21
N ARG A 152 -50.72 3.39 6.21
CA ARG A 152 -50.99 2.44 5.13
C ARG A 152 -51.55 3.17 3.91
N LYS A 153 -50.68 3.84 3.15
CA LYS A 153 -50.97 4.16 1.75
C LYS A 153 -51.01 2.83 0.98
N THR A 154 -52.23 2.30 0.82
CA THR A 154 -52.69 1.32 -0.19
C THR A 154 -51.58 0.53 -0.91
N LEU A 155 -51.02 -0.49 -0.27
CA LEU A 155 -50.20 -1.49 -0.96
C LEU A 155 -50.67 -2.85 -0.43
N ASP A 156 -51.35 -3.59 -1.30
CA ASP A 156 -51.85 -4.96 -1.06
C ASP A 156 -50.71 -5.90 -0.67
N THR A 157 -50.97 -7.00 0.04
CA THR A 157 -49.95 -7.92 0.58
C THR A 157 -49.02 -8.54 -0.48
N SER A 158 -49.45 -8.61 -1.75
CA SER A 158 -48.61 -8.96 -2.92
C SER A 158 -47.52 -7.91 -3.20
N SER A 159 -47.78 -6.67 -2.80
CA SER A 159 -46.89 -5.53 -2.94
C SER A 159 -45.72 -5.53 -1.97
N ASP A 160 -45.73 -6.29 -0.88
CA ASP A 160 -44.61 -6.30 0.09
C ASP A 160 -43.34 -6.91 -0.51
N GLN A 161 -43.51 -7.97 -1.32
CA GLN A 161 -42.39 -8.60 -2.01
C GLN A 161 -41.85 -7.70 -3.12
N ASP A 162 -42.74 -7.06 -3.88
CA ASP A 162 -42.39 -6.10 -4.93
C ASP A 162 -41.76 -4.81 -4.35
N LEU A 163 -42.21 -4.39 -3.17
CA LEU A 163 -41.65 -3.24 -2.47
C LEU A 163 -40.25 -3.57 -1.94
N ARG A 164 -40.04 -4.77 -1.42
CA ARG A 164 -38.71 -5.24 -0.99
C ARG A 164 -37.74 -5.30 -2.18
N SER A 165 -38.17 -5.84 -3.31
CA SER A 165 -37.31 -5.93 -4.50
C SER A 165 -36.98 -4.54 -5.04
N LEU A 166 -37.96 -3.64 -5.12
CA LEU A 166 -37.77 -2.25 -5.53
C LEU A 166 -36.83 -1.49 -4.59
N LEU A 167 -37.03 -1.58 -3.27
CA LEU A 167 -36.15 -0.95 -2.28
C LEU A 167 -34.73 -1.49 -2.37
N THR A 168 -34.58 -2.82 -2.51
CA THR A 168 -33.26 -3.46 -2.64
C THR A 168 -32.53 -2.93 -3.88
N GLN A 169 -33.22 -2.88 -5.02
CA GLN A 169 -32.66 -2.37 -6.26
C GLN A 169 -32.27 -0.89 -6.14
N ARG A 170 -33.18 -0.04 -5.65
CA ARG A 170 -32.94 1.40 -5.49
C ARG A 170 -31.79 1.70 -4.52
N LEU A 171 -31.75 1.01 -3.39
CA LEU A 171 -30.65 1.16 -2.42
C LEU A 171 -29.32 0.74 -3.05
N TYR A 172 -29.28 -0.36 -3.80
CA TYR A 172 -28.06 -0.79 -4.47
C TYR A 172 -27.59 0.24 -5.50
N GLU A 173 -28.47 0.67 -6.41
CA GLU A 173 -28.12 1.59 -7.50
C GLU A 173 -27.64 2.96 -6.98
N GLU A 174 -28.33 3.52 -5.98
CA GLU A 174 -28.07 4.87 -5.47
C GLU A 174 -26.88 4.94 -4.50
N LEU A 175 -26.59 3.85 -3.78
CA LEU A 175 -25.51 3.80 -2.77
C LEU A 175 -24.21 3.22 -3.29
N LYS A 176 -24.23 2.46 -4.39
CA LYS A 176 -23.01 1.98 -5.06
C LYS A 176 -21.97 3.09 -5.34
N PRO A 177 -22.34 4.28 -5.86
CA PRO A 177 -21.36 5.34 -6.10
C PRO A 177 -20.79 5.97 -4.83
N GLU A 178 -21.40 5.76 -3.66
CA GLU A 178 -20.92 6.29 -2.37
C GLU A 178 -19.82 5.42 -1.74
N ILE A 179 -19.60 4.21 -2.27
CA ILE A 179 -18.54 3.31 -1.80
C ILE A 179 -17.25 3.69 -2.49
N ARG A 180 -16.28 4.15 -1.70
CA ARG A 180 -14.92 4.42 -2.17
C ARG A 180 -14.25 3.08 -2.45
N GLN A 181 -13.54 2.98 -3.57
CA GLN A 181 -12.67 1.82 -3.81
C GLN A 181 -11.43 1.90 -2.92
N PRO A 182 -10.79 0.77 -2.59
CA PRO A 182 -9.52 0.76 -1.86
C PRO A 182 -8.54 1.72 -2.51
N ALA A 183 -8.16 2.78 -1.79
CA ALA A 183 -7.06 3.62 -2.22
C ALA A 183 -5.81 2.76 -2.15
N VAL A 184 -5.29 2.41 -3.31
CA VAL A 184 -4.01 1.71 -3.42
C VAL A 184 -2.94 2.73 -3.08
N THR A 185 -2.34 2.63 -1.89
CA THR A 185 -1.13 3.39 -1.59
C THR A 185 0.01 2.79 -2.40
N ALA A 186 0.68 3.65 -3.17
CA ALA A 186 1.83 3.31 -3.97
C ALA A 186 2.96 2.78 -3.10
N ASP A 187 3.22 1.47 -3.14
CA ASP A 187 4.40 0.88 -2.51
C ASP A 187 5.58 1.03 -3.48
N ILE A 188 6.30 2.13 -3.29
CA ILE A 188 7.44 2.51 -4.14
C ILE A 188 8.61 1.54 -3.94
N GLU A 189 8.83 1.03 -2.72
CA GLU A 189 9.96 0.12 -2.44
C GLU A 189 9.88 -1.16 -3.27
N ASN A 190 8.65 -1.68 -3.43
CA ASN A 190 8.36 -2.86 -4.24
C ASN A 190 7.93 -2.52 -5.67
N ALA A 191 8.08 -1.26 -6.11
CA ALA A 191 7.81 -0.89 -7.49
C ALA A 191 8.80 -1.59 -8.43
N SER A 192 8.26 -2.19 -9.50
CA SER A 192 9.05 -2.78 -10.58
C SER A 192 9.63 -1.67 -11.45
N ILE A 193 10.92 -1.74 -11.73
CA ILE A 193 11.64 -0.71 -12.51
C ILE A 193 12.27 -1.27 -13.77
N ILE A 194 12.38 -0.39 -14.77
CA ILE A 194 13.11 -0.58 -16.00
C ILE A 194 14.48 0.07 -15.82
N VAL A 195 15.54 -0.69 -16.10
CA VAL A 195 16.93 -0.25 -15.98
C VAL A 195 17.73 -0.51 -17.27
N GLU A 196 17.14 -1.18 -18.25
CA GLU A 196 17.79 -1.52 -19.49
C GLU A 196 17.93 -0.30 -20.40
N ALA A 197 19.17 0.06 -20.74
CA ALA A 197 19.48 1.24 -21.55
C ALA A 197 18.79 1.28 -22.93
N ALA A 198 18.45 0.12 -23.51
CA ALA A 198 17.68 0.06 -24.75
C ALA A 198 16.23 0.51 -24.54
N ARG A 199 15.58 0.00 -23.49
CA ARG A 199 14.19 0.33 -23.15
C ARG A 199 14.06 1.76 -22.62
N LEU A 200 15.02 2.22 -21.82
CA LEU A 200 15.02 3.59 -21.30
C LEU A 200 15.10 4.65 -22.40
N ARG A 201 15.77 4.36 -23.53
CA ARG A 201 15.84 5.26 -24.69
C ARG A 201 14.51 5.43 -25.42
N GLU A 202 13.62 4.44 -25.32
CA GLU A 202 12.28 4.48 -25.92
C GLU A 202 11.27 5.23 -25.04
N ILE A 203 11.62 5.46 -23.76
CA ILE A 203 10.77 6.16 -22.81
C ILE A 203 11.04 7.66 -22.89
N ASN A 204 9.97 8.46 -22.92
CA ASN A 204 10.08 9.92 -22.89
C ASN A 204 10.79 10.36 -21.61
N SER A 205 11.78 11.25 -21.75
CA SER A 205 12.64 11.73 -20.66
C SER A 205 11.88 12.31 -19.47
N ASN A 206 10.67 12.84 -19.68
CA ASN A 206 9.81 13.38 -18.61
C ASN A 206 9.31 12.30 -17.63
N TYR A 207 9.40 11.02 -17.99
CA TYR A 207 9.00 9.89 -17.16
C TYR A 207 10.20 9.10 -16.60
N LEU A 208 11.43 9.60 -16.80
CA LEU A 208 12.63 9.03 -16.22
C LEU A 208 12.93 9.63 -14.86
N ILE A 209 13.19 8.76 -13.88
CA ILE A 209 13.60 9.12 -12.53
C ILE A 209 15.10 8.87 -12.41
N HIS A 210 15.82 9.77 -11.73
CA HIS A 210 17.24 9.59 -11.46
C HIS A 210 17.44 9.18 -10.02
N ILE A 211 17.88 7.95 -9.81
CA ILE A 211 18.34 7.50 -8.49
C ILE A 211 19.70 8.17 -8.25
N ARG A 212 19.76 9.03 -7.23
CA ARG A 212 21.00 9.60 -6.71
C ARG A 212 21.36 8.88 -5.42
N MET A 213 22.46 8.15 -5.45
CA MET A 213 22.94 7.37 -4.32
C MET A 213 24.35 7.83 -3.97
N LYS A 214 24.55 8.20 -2.70
CA LYS A 214 25.84 8.51 -2.12
C LYS A 214 26.18 7.44 -1.09
N LEU A 215 27.27 6.74 -1.31
CA LEU A 215 27.77 5.67 -0.46
C LEU A 215 29.03 6.17 0.24
N SER A 216 29.07 6.05 1.56
CA SER A 216 30.26 6.22 2.39
C SER A 216 30.59 4.91 3.07
N GLU A 217 31.87 4.58 3.13
CA GLU A 217 32.35 3.38 3.82
C GLU A 217 32.99 3.77 5.15
N GLU A 218 32.67 3.00 6.19
CA GLU A 218 33.43 2.97 7.43
C GLU A 218 34.15 1.61 7.49
N GLY A 219 35.47 1.63 7.69
CA GLY A 219 36.30 0.43 7.74
C GLY A 219 36.04 -0.37 9.01
N MET A 220 36.29 -1.67 8.96
CA MET A 220 36.31 -2.54 10.13
C MET A 220 37.64 -3.30 10.17
N GLU A 221 38.34 -3.26 11.29
CA GLU A 221 39.61 -3.93 11.52
C GLU A 221 39.50 -5.09 12.50
N TRP A 222 40.26 -6.16 12.24
CA TRP A 222 40.41 -7.26 13.20
C TRP A 222 41.50 -6.92 14.21
N SER A 223 41.12 -6.57 15.43
CA SER A 223 42.03 -6.39 16.54
C SER A 223 42.28 -7.71 17.25
N THR A 224 43.56 -8.04 17.47
CA THR A 224 43.98 -9.20 18.26
C THR A 224 44.45 -8.71 19.63
N MET A 225 43.78 -9.16 20.67
CA MET A 225 44.02 -8.80 22.06
C MET A 225 44.37 -10.05 22.86
N THR A 226 45.26 -9.94 23.83
CA THR A 226 45.48 -11.02 24.80
C THR A 226 44.69 -10.67 26.07
N ASP A 227 43.80 -11.55 26.49
CA ASP A 227 43.01 -11.38 27.73
C ASP A 227 43.88 -11.54 28.98
N GLU A 228 43.35 -11.20 30.16
CA GLU A 228 44.03 -11.33 31.47
C GLU A 228 44.46 -12.78 31.76
N ASP A 229 43.79 -13.76 31.15
CA ASP A 229 44.10 -15.20 31.24
C ASP A 229 45.15 -15.67 30.21
N GLY A 230 45.70 -14.78 29.39
CA GLY A 230 46.71 -15.12 28.36
C GLY A 230 46.14 -15.68 27.06
N GLU A 231 44.82 -15.78 26.93
CA GLU A 231 44.13 -16.27 25.74
C GLU A 231 44.06 -15.19 24.64
N VAL A 232 44.29 -15.60 23.39
CA VAL A 232 44.26 -14.69 22.24
C VAL A 232 42.83 -14.51 21.75
N VAL A 233 42.26 -13.33 21.97
CA VAL A 233 40.91 -12.95 21.55
C VAL A 233 40.99 -12.08 20.30
N ARG A 234 40.24 -12.44 19.26
CA ARG A 234 40.10 -11.65 18.02
C ARG A 234 38.73 -11.00 17.98
N LYS A 235 38.68 -9.67 17.86
CA LYS A 235 37.43 -8.90 17.73
C LYS A 235 37.49 -8.02 16.49
N LEU A 236 36.38 -7.95 15.79
CA LEU A 236 36.20 -7.00 14.69
C LEU A 236 35.69 -5.68 15.28
N LEU A 237 36.44 -4.60 15.06
CA LEU A 237 36.15 -3.26 15.55
C LEU A 237 36.10 -2.28 14.36
N PRO A 238 35.36 -1.16 14.45
CA PRO A 238 35.47 -0.09 13.46
C PRO A 238 36.89 0.49 13.42
N GLU A 239 37.37 0.86 12.22
CA GLU A 239 38.65 1.56 11.99
C GLU A 239 38.61 3.04 12.43
#